data_AF-A0A076LH01-F1
#
_entry.id   AF-A0A076LH01-F1
#
_cell.length_a   1.000
_cell.length_b   1.000
_cell.length_c   1.000
_cell.angle_alpha   90.00
_cell.angle_beta   90.00
_cell.angle_gamma   90.00
#
_symmetry.space_group_name_H-M   'P 1'
#
loop_
_entity.id
_entity.type
_entity.pdbx_description
1 polymer ?
#
loop_
_entity_poly.entity_id
_entity_poly.type
_entity_poly.pdbx_seq_one_letter_code
_entity_poly.pdbx_strand_id
1 'polypeptide(L)'
;MKKIHIQWDGPYSLEQIKSMNSGKDYGLYQAYGVHTVYGSNVLLYIGQATYQTFGVRIIQHTKWGYVQDENELKIYVGRFAGNEEVSDKEWNEQISVAEKLLIFTHSPALNSSNINTISNDIPLETHVYNWGNRRNLLPEVSVFRYLYNDNVHFPTYRIFGQEECE
;
A
#
# COMPACT_ATOMS: atom_id res chain seq x y z
N MET A 1 -7.08 -15.02 -11.65
CA MET A 1 -6.08 -13.93 -11.73
C MET A 1 -6.70 -12.60 -11.39
N LYS A 2 -6.42 -12.10 -10.19
CA LYS A 2 -6.96 -10.82 -9.70
C LYS A 2 -5.87 -9.74 -9.86
N LYS A 3 -6.08 -8.80 -10.79
CA LYS A 3 -5.15 -7.69 -11.05
C LYS A 3 -5.78 -6.40 -10.54
N ILE A 4 -5.17 -5.81 -9.51
CA ILE A 4 -5.65 -4.61 -8.86
C ILE A 4 -4.75 -3.46 -9.30
N HIS A 5 -5.30 -2.43 -9.93
CA HIS A 5 -4.52 -1.29 -10.40
C HIS A 5 -4.82 -0.07 -9.53
N ILE A 6 -3.78 0.57 -9.00
CA ILE A 6 -3.88 1.76 -8.17
C ILE A 6 -3.10 2.90 -8.83
N GLN A 7 -3.80 3.97 -9.18
CA GLN A 7 -3.21 5.20 -9.70
C GLN A 7 -2.90 6.15 -8.54
N TRP A 8 -1.62 6.43 -8.32
CA TRP A 8 -1.16 7.30 -7.24
C TRP A 8 -0.92 8.73 -7.71
N ASP A 9 -1.42 9.69 -6.93
CA ASP A 9 -1.21 11.12 -7.12
C ASP A 9 -0.70 11.77 -5.82
N GLY A 10 -0.01 12.91 -5.96
CA GLY A 10 0.59 13.68 -4.86
C GLY A 10 2.01 14.16 -5.19
N PRO A 11 2.75 14.71 -4.21
CA PRO A 11 2.36 14.85 -2.81
C PRO A 11 1.31 15.93 -2.58
N TYR A 12 0.46 15.74 -1.57
CA TYR A 12 -0.51 16.69 -1.06
C TYR A 12 -0.19 17.03 0.40
N SER A 13 -0.41 18.29 0.76
CA SER A 13 -0.46 18.75 2.15
C SER A 13 -1.79 18.37 2.80
N LEU A 14 -1.86 18.42 4.14
CA LEU A 14 -3.10 18.20 4.87
C LEU A 14 -4.21 19.19 4.47
N GLU A 15 -3.87 20.46 4.21
CA GLU A 15 -4.84 21.46 3.74
C GLU A 15 -5.45 21.08 2.38
N GLN A 16 -4.65 20.57 1.45
CA GLN A 16 -5.17 20.08 0.17
C GLN A 16 -6.06 18.85 0.37
N ILE A 17 -5.66 17.92 1.24
CA ILE A 17 -6.45 16.73 1.56
C ILE A 17 -7.81 17.09 2.15
N LYS A 18 -7.91 18.10 3.04
CA LYS A 18 -9.18 18.55 3.62
C LYS A 18 -10.23 18.91 2.57
N SER A 19 -9.81 19.32 1.37
CA SER A 19 -10.71 19.67 0.27
C SER A 19 -11.19 18.47 -0.58
N MET A 20 -10.59 17.28 -0.40
CA MET A 20 -10.90 16.07 -1.15
C MET A 20 -12.12 15.34 -0.58
N ASN A 21 -13.31 15.86 -0.87
CA ASN A 21 -14.59 15.32 -0.40
C ASN A 21 -15.57 14.96 -1.52
N SER A 22 -15.09 14.79 -2.74
CA SER A 22 -15.92 14.45 -3.90
C SER A 22 -16.10 12.93 -4.05
N GLY A 23 -16.99 12.50 -4.97
CA GLY A 23 -17.26 11.08 -5.23
C GLY A 23 -16.06 10.25 -5.71
N LYS A 24 -14.97 10.90 -6.13
CA LYS A 24 -13.71 10.23 -6.53
C LYS A 24 -12.64 10.20 -5.42
N ASP A 25 -12.92 10.76 -4.26
CA ASP A 25 -11.93 10.93 -3.19
C ASP A 25 -11.97 9.76 -2.19
N TYR A 26 -11.90 8.55 -2.73
CA TYR A 26 -11.89 7.28 -2.00
C TYR A 26 -10.80 6.36 -2.56
N GLY A 27 -10.35 5.41 -1.74
CA GLY A 27 -9.33 4.43 -2.14
C GLY A 27 -8.25 4.27 -1.07
N LEU A 28 -6.99 4.27 -1.48
CA LEU A 28 -5.82 4.14 -0.61
C LEU A 28 -5.15 5.49 -0.39
N TYR A 29 -4.36 5.57 0.67
CA TYR A 29 -3.44 6.68 0.88
C TYR A 29 -2.16 6.19 1.55
N GLN A 30 -1.08 6.91 1.30
CA GLN A 30 0.19 6.74 1.97
C GLN A 30 0.67 8.08 2.53
N ALA A 31 1.34 8.03 3.66
CA ALA A 31 1.90 9.20 4.33
C ALA A 31 3.40 9.06 4.52
N TYR A 32 4.12 10.10 4.12
CA TYR A 32 5.57 10.23 4.31
C TYR A 32 5.85 11.38 5.25
N GLY A 33 6.84 11.22 6.13
CA GLY A 33 7.23 12.26 7.06
C GLY A 33 8.52 11.91 7.76
N VAL A 34 8.69 12.45 8.97
CA VAL A 34 9.88 12.23 9.80
C VAL A 34 9.63 11.07 10.77
N HIS A 35 10.60 10.15 10.84
CA HIS A 35 10.66 9.11 11.86
C HIS A 35 11.95 9.26 12.67
N THR A 36 11.85 9.17 14.00
CA THR A 36 12.98 9.40 14.93
C THR A 36 14.21 8.54 14.62
N VAL A 37 14.01 7.32 14.11
CA VAL A 37 15.10 6.38 13.80
C VAL A 37 15.56 6.46 12.34
N TYR A 38 14.64 6.69 11.40
CA TYR A 38 14.91 6.55 9.97
C TYR A 38 15.12 7.89 9.26
N GLY A 39 14.96 9.01 9.97
CA GLY A 39 15.13 10.35 9.41
C GLY A 39 13.87 10.85 8.70
N SER A 40 14.06 11.81 7.80
CA SER A 40 12.97 12.47 7.08
C SER A 40 12.57 11.74 5.80
N ASN A 41 11.37 12.04 5.30
CA ASN A 41 10.86 11.57 4.01
C ASN A 41 10.66 10.04 3.92
N VAL A 42 10.37 9.38 5.03
CA VAL A 42 10.17 7.92 5.11
C VAL A 42 8.69 7.54 5.05
N LEU A 43 8.38 6.33 4.55
CA LEU A 43 7.02 5.79 4.51
C LEU A 43 6.55 5.48 5.93
N LEU A 44 5.66 6.32 6.46
CA LEU A 44 5.15 6.21 7.82
C LEU A 44 3.91 5.32 7.88
N TYR A 45 2.99 5.49 6.93
CA TYR A 45 1.70 4.83 7.00
C TYR A 45 1.10 4.55 5.63
N ILE A 46 0.39 3.43 5.50
CA ILE A 46 -0.54 3.13 4.41
C ILE A 46 -1.89 2.84 5.03
N GLY A 47 -2.95 3.42 4.44
CA GLY A 47 -4.32 3.19 4.87
C GLY A 47 -5.33 3.23 3.72
N GLN A 48 -6.57 2.88 4.04
CA GLN A 48 -7.72 2.99 3.13
C GLN A 48 -8.79 3.99 3.63
N ALA A 49 -9.53 4.54 2.66
CA ALA A 49 -10.65 5.46 2.79
C ALA A 49 -11.80 4.97 1.88
N THR A 50 -12.57 4.01 2.36
CA THR A 50 -13.63 3.31 1.60
C THR A 50 -15.05 3.70 2.01
N TYR A 51 -15.25 4.05 3.28
CA TYR A 51 -16.54 4.50 3.82
C TYR A 51 -16.60 6.01 4.09
N GLN A 52 -15.47 6.68 3.96
CA GLN A 52 -15.30 8.11 4.16
C GLN A 52 -14.31 8.62 3.13
N THR A 53 -14.48 9.86 2.69
CA THR A 53 -13.57 10.50 1.74
C THR A 53 -12.17 10.65 2.34
N PHE A 54 -11.17 10.86 1.49
CA PHE A 54 -9.81 11.19 1.92
C PHE A 54 -9.78 12.38 2.88
N GLY A 55 -10.53 13.45 2.56
CA GLY A 55 -10.59 14.66 3.38
C GLY A 55 -11.17 14.46 4.78
N VAL A 56 -11.95 13.41 4.99
CA VAL A 56 -12.45 13.04 6.32
C VAL A 56 -11.53 12.01 6.99
N ARG A 57 -11.25 10.90 6.30
CA ARG A 57 -10.55 9.74 6.89
C ARG A 57 -9.11 10.05 7.27
N ILE A 58 -8.38 10.76 6.42
CA ILE A 58 -6.96 11.05 6.64
C ILE A 58 -6.82 12.06 7.79
N ILE A 59 -7.71 13.05 7.87
CA ILE A 59 -7.66 14.10 8.90
C ILE A 59 -7.99 13.57 10.29
N GLN A 60 -8.85 12.56 10.40
CA GLN A 60 -9.15 11.89 11.67
C GLN A 60 -7.94 11.14 12.28
N HIS A 61 -6.88 10.90 11.51
CA HIS A 61 -5.77 10.09 11.96
C HIS A 61 -4.91 10.85 12.97
N THR A 62 -5.06 10.51 14.26
CA THR A 62 -4.33 11.15 15.36
C THR A 62 -2.83 10.87 15.30
N LYS A 63 -2.39 9.85 14.54
CA LYS A 63 -0.96 9.50 14.42
C LYS A 63 -0.13 10.57 13.71
N TRP A 64 -0.74 11.51 12.99
CA TRP A 64 0.00 12.68 12.48
C TRP A 64 0.60 13.53 13.59
N GLY A 65 0.03 13.48 14.80
CA GLY A 65 0.59 14.16 15.98
C GLY A 65 1.95 13.61 16.44
N TYR A 66 2.40 12.45 15.95
CA TYR A 66 3.76 11.96 16.17
C TYR A 66 4.77 12.48 15.14
N VAL A 67 4.29 13.15 14.08
CA VAL A 67 5.16 13.81 13.10
C VAL A 67 5.57 15.14 13.71
N GLN A 68 6.85 15.25 14.08
CA GLN A 68 7.39 16.43 14.77
C GLN A 68 7.29 17.72 13.93
N ASP A 69 7.20 17.59 12.60
CA ASP A 69 7.03 18.70 11.67
C ASP A 69 5.95 18.37 10.62
N GLU A 70 4.78 18.98 10.77
CA GLU A 70 3.65 18.79 9.85
C GLU A 70 3.94 19.29 8.43
N ASN A 71 4.89 20.23 8.26
CA ASN A 71 5.25 20.74 6.94
C ASN A 71 6.00 19.70 6.11
N GLU A 72 6.62 18.72 6.76
CA GLU A 72 7.27 17.58 6.10
C GLU A 72 6.31 16.42 5.82
N LEU A 73 5.05 16.50 6.27
CA LEU A 73 4.05 15.47 6.00
C LEU A 73 3.57 15.55 4.55
N LYS A 74 3.89 14.52 3.78
CA LYS A 74 3.55 14.38 2.36
C LYS A 74 2.59 13.21 2.18
N ILE A 75 1.35 13.52 1.79
CA ILE A 75 0.31 12.53 1.55
C ILE A 75 0.21 12.22 0.07
N TYR A 76 0.09 10.95 -0.29
CA TYR A 76 -0.28 10.53 -1.63
C TYR A 76 -1.57 9.74 -1.55
N VAL A 77 -2.46 9.94 -2.51
CA VAL A 77 -3.72 9.22 -2.59
C VAL A 77 -3.69 8.29 -3.79
N GLY A 78 -4.14 7.06 -3.59
CA GLY A 78 -4.20 6.00 -4.58
C GLY A 78 -5.65 5.71 -4.91
N ARG A 79 -6.05 5.91 -6.16
CA ARG A 79 -7.40 5.61 -6.63
C ARG A 79 -7.40 4.31 -7.40
N PHE A 80 -8.49 3.57 -7.27
CA PHE A 80 -8.73 2.39 -8.08
C PHE A 80 -8.74 2.77 -9.56
N ALA A 81 -8.03 2.00 -10.37
CA ALA A 81 -7.92 2.19 -11.81
C ALA A 81 -8.15 0.85 -12.52
N GLY A 82 -8.43 0.91 -13.81
CA GLY A 82 -8.69 -0.26 -14.62
C GLY A 82 -9.40 0.11 -15.91
N ASN A 83 -9.55 -0.86 -16.79
CA ASN A 83 -10.29 -0.70 -18.04
C ASN A 83 -11.77 -1.08 -17.88
N GLU A 84 -12.14 -1.67 -16.76
CA GLU A 84 -13.48 -2.19 -16.49
C GLU A 84 -14.02 -1.57 -15.20
N GLU A 85 -15.29 -1.21 -15.21
CA GLU A 85 -16.00 -0.84 -13.99
C GLU A 85 -16.25 -2.09 -13.14
N VAL A 86 -16.10 -1.95 -11.83
CA VAL A 86 -16.35 -3.01 -10.84
C VAL A 86 -17.51 -2.60 -9.94
N SER A 87 -18.22 -3.58 -9.39
CA SER A 87 -19.23 -3.30 -8.37
C SER A 87 -18.61 -2.69 -7.11
N ASP A 88 -19.37 -1.91 -6.33
CA ASP A 88 -18.91 -1.34 -5.06
C ASP A 88 -18.36 -2.41 -4.09
N LYS A 89 -18.99 -3.59 -4.07
CA LYS A 89 -18.53 -4.71 -3.26
C LYS A 89 -17.14 -5.17 -3.69
N GLU A 90 -16.97 -5.40 -4.98
CA GLU A 90 -15.69 -5.84 -5.53
C GLU A 90 -14.61 -4.77 -5.38
N TRP A 91 -14.94 -3.50 -5.60
CA TRP A 91 -14.05 -2.37 -5.34
C TRP A 91 -13.54 -2.36 -3.90
N ASN A 92 -14.45 -2.50 -2.92
CA ASN A 92 -14.10 -2.53 -1.50
C ASN A 92 -13.19 -3.72 -1.15
N GLU A 93 -13.51 -4.90 -1.67
CA GLU A 93 -12.67 -6.10 -1.48
C GLU A 93 -11.28 -5.90 -2.09
N GLN A 94 -11.19 -5.30 -3.28
CA GLN A 94 -9.93 -5.04 -3.96
C GLN A 94 -9.07 -4.00 -3.23
N ILE A 95 -9.67 -2.90 -2.77
CA ILE A 95 -8.96 -1.89 -1.97
C ILE A 95 -8.45 -2.50 -0.65
N SER A 96 -9.26 -3.32 0.03
CA SER A 96 -8.86 -3.99 1.27
C SER A 96 -7.69 -4.98 1.05
N VAL A 97 -7.73 -5.77 -0.03
CA VAL A 97 -6.63 -6.67 -0.40
C VAL A 97 -5.37 -5.88 -0.74
N ALA A 98 -5.48 -4.80 -1.52
CA ALA A 98 -4.34 -3.98 -1.88
C ALA A 98 -3.70 -3.30 -0.67
N GLU A 99 -4.49 -2.73 0.25
CA GLU A 99 -3.99 -2.15 1.50
C GLU A 99 -3.16 -3.17 2.28
N LYS A 100 -3.71 -4.37 2.52
CA LYS A 100 -3.03 -5.43 3.27
C LYS A 100 -1.70 -5.78 2.63
N LEU A 101 -1.70 -6.10 1.33
CA LEU A 101 -0.50 -6.54 0.61
C LEU A 101 0.58 -5.45 0.57
N LEU A 102 0.19 -4.19 0.39
CA LEU A 102 1.12 -3.06 0.40
C LEU A 102 1.73 -2.85 1.79
N ILE A 103 0.93 -2.93 2.87
CA ILE A 103 1.44 -2.82 4.24
C ILE A 103 2.43 -3.93 4.54
N PHE A 104 2.10 -5.19 4.24
CA PHE A 104 2.99 -6.32 4.51
C PHE A 104 4.30 -6.20 3.74
N THR A 105 4.22 -5.87 2.46
CA THR A 105 5.40 -5.77 1.59
C THR A 105 6.35 -4.66 2.01
N HIS A 106 5.82 -3.50 2.43
CA HIS A 106 6.63 -2.31 2.68
C HIS A 106 6.87 -2.03 4.16
N SER A 107 6.15 -2.72 5.05
CA SER A 107 6.24 -2.60 6.51
C SER A 107 6.38 -1.14 7.01
N PRO A 108 5.41 -0.24 6.72
CA PRO A 108 5.49 1.17 7.13
C PRO A 108 5.65 1.33 8.65
N ALA A 109 6.43 2.32 9.07
CA ALA A 109 6.89 2.46 10.45
C ALA A 109 5.76 2.58 11.50
N LEU A 110 4.62 3.19 11.13
CA LEU A 110 3.49 3.46 12.05
C LEU A 110 2.28 2.56 11.80
N ASN A 111 2.32 1.67 10.80
CA ASN A 111 1.34 0.59 10.72
C ASN A 111 1.60 -0.38 11.89
N SER A 112 0.55 -1.03 12.37
CA SER A 112 0.65 -2.03 13.45
C SER A 112 -0.04 -3.34 13.08
N SER A 113 -1.06 -3.27 12.22
CA SER A 113 -1.76 -4.41 11.65
C SER A 113 -1.20 -4.74 10.27
N ASN A 114 -1.32 -6.01 9.85
CA ASN A 114 -0.91 -6.52 8.54
C ASN A 114 0.59 -6.42 8.21
N ILE A 115 1.45 -6.10 9.17
CA ILE A 115 2.91 -6.09 8.97
C ILE A 115 3.48 -7.51 9.01
N ASN A 116 3.03 -8.33 9.95
CA ASN A 116 3.60 -9.67 10.19
C ASN A 116 2.72 -10.81 9.66
N THR A 117 1.45 -10.55 9.36
CA THR A 117 0.50 -11.58 8.93
C THR A 117 -0.61 -10.95 8.10
N ILE A 118 -0.90 -11.56 6.96
CA ILE A 118 -2.11 -11.30 6.17
C ILE A 118 -2.98 -12.56 6.23
N SER A 119 -4.30 -12.38 6.09
CA SER A 119 -5.23 -13.50 5.96
C SER A 119 -4.90 -14.39 4.75
N ASN A 120 -5.00 -15.71 4.95
CA ASN A 120 -4.64 -16.73 3.96
C ASN A 120 -5.69 -16.91 2.83
N ASP A 121 -6.76 -16.11 2.82
CA ASP A 121 -7.87 -16.20 1.87
C ASP A 121 -7.64 -15.40 0.58
N ILE A 122 -6.52 -14.69 0.46
CA ILE A 122 -6.19 -13.94 -0.76
C ILE A 122 -5.67 -14.88 -1.84
N PRO A 123 -6.25 -14.90 -3.06
CA PRO A 123 -5.79 -15.76 -4.15
C PRO A 123 -4.31 -15.53 -4.47
N LEU A 124 -3.56 -16.62 -4.69
CA LEU A 124 -2.10 -16.58 -4.90
C LEU A 124 -1.68 -15.76 -6.12
N GLU A 125 -2.50 -15.76 -7.15
CA GLU A 125 -2.25 -15.03 -8.38
C GLU A 125 -2.66 -13.55 -8.30
N THR A 126 -2.95 -13.04 -7.11
CA THR A 126 -3.30 -11.63 -6.90
C THR A 126 -2.08 -10.75 -7.03
N HIS A 127 -2.20 -9.71 -7.87
CA HIS A 127 -1.19 -8.69 -8.10
C HIS A 127 -1.79 -7.31 -7.86
N VAL A 128 -1.00 -6.41 -7.25
CA VAL A 128 -1.31 -4.99 -7.12
C VAL A 128 -0.27 -4.21 -7.91
N TYR A 129 -0.73 -3.45 -8.89
CA TYR A 129 0.10 -2.60 -9.74
C TYR A 129 -0.05 -1.14 -9.29
N ASN A 130 1.07 -0.52 -8.93
CA ASN A 130 1.15 0.86 -8.47
C ASN A 130 1.63 1.78 -9.60
N TRP A 131 0.74 2.63 -10.09
CA TRP A 131 1.00 3.55 -11.20
C TRP A 131 1.21 4.99 -10.71
N GLY A 132 1.73 5.84 -11.59
CA GLY A 132 1.92 7.27 -11.31
C GLY A 132 2.90 7.55 -10.17
N ASN A 133 2.55 8.52 -9.34
CA ASN A 133 3.39 9.07 -8.27
C ASN A 133 3.38 8.18 -7.01
N ARG A 134 3.82 6.92 -7.16
CA ARG A 134 3.81 5.91 -6.09
C ARG A 134 4.91 6.06 -5.04
N ARG A 135 5.86 6.96 -5.24
CA ARG A 135 7.01 7.22 -4.35
C ARG A 135 7.83 5.94 -4.07
N ASN A 136 7.92 5.48 -2.82
CA ASN A 136 8.74 4.34 -2.45
C ASN A 136 8.01 2.99 -2.62
N LEU A 137 6.75 2.99 -3.03
CA LEU A 137 6.06 1.73 -3.32
C LEU A 137 6.68 1.05 -4.54
N LEU A 138 6.82 -0.26 -4.45
CA LEU A 138 7.22 -1.09 -5.58
C LEU A 138 6.20 -0.95 -6.72
N PRO A 139 6.63 -0.96 -8.00
CA PRO A 139 5.73 -0.85 -9.14
C PRO A 139 4.67 -1.97 -9.17
N GLU A 140 5.01 -3.14 -8.67
CA GLU A 140 4.14 -4.30 -8.56
C GLU A 140 4.45 -5.04 -7.25
N VAL A 141 3.40 -5.55 -6.60
CA VAL A 141 3.49 -6.48 -5.49
C VAL A 141 2.49 -7.63 -5.70
N SER A 142 2.90 -8.85 -5.38
CA SER A 142 2.09 -10.05 -5.58
C SER A 142 2.08 -10.96 -4.37
N VAL A 143 0.96 -11.64 -4.16
CA VAL A 143 0.81 -12.60 -3.07
C VAL A 143 1.84 -13.72 -3.21
N PHE A 144 1.99 -14.27 -4.41
CA PHE A 144 2.96 -15.32 -4.68
C PHE A 144 4.39 -14.94 -4.29
N ARG A 145 4.81 -13.69 -4.51
CA ARG A 145 6.17 -13.23 -4.19
C ARG A 145 6.40 -13.00 -2.71
N TYR A 146 5.41 -12.46 -1.99
CA TYR A 146 5.63 -11.95 -0.63
C TYR A 146 5.07 -12.85 0.48
N LEU A 147 4.00 -13.60 0.21
CA LEU A 147 3.31 -14.38 1.25
C LEU A 147 3.59 -15.87 1.19
N TYR A 148 4.33 -16.33 0.19
CA TYR A 148 4.54 -17.77 0.00
C TYR A 148 5.95 -18.23 0.36
N ASN A 149 6.03 -19.48 0.82
CA ASN A 149 7.27 -20.12 1.25
C ASN A 149 8.04 -20.68 0.04
N ASP A 150 9.23 -20.15 -0.19
CA ASP A 150 10.10 -20.53 -1.30
C ASP A 150 10.42 -22.03 -1.34
N ASN A 151 10.57 -22.68 -0.18
CA ASN A 151 10.90 -24.11 -0.11
C ASN A 151 9.77 -25.01 -0.63
N VAL A 152 8.53 -24.52 -0.61
CA VAL A 152 7.36 -25.28 -1.08
C VAL A 152 7.22 -25.19 -2.60
N HIS A 153 7.48 -24.03 -3.18
CA HIS A 153 7.22 -23.77 -4.62
C HIS A 153 8.45 -23.80 -5.51
N PHE A 154 9.62 -23.56 -4.93
CA PHE A 154 10.89 -23.73 -5.61
C PHE A 154 11.74 -24.80 -4.93
N PRO A 155 11.21 -26.03 -4.73
CA PRO A 155 11.94 -27.10 -4.05
C PRO A 155 13.21 -27.52 -4.79
N THR A 156 13.31 -27.16 -6.07
CA THR A 156 14.45 -27.42 -6.95
C THR A 156 15.19 -26.14 -7.33
N TYR A 157 14.97 -25.03 -6.62
CA TYR A 157 15.73 -23.81 -6.84
C TYR A 157 17.23 -24.10 -6.70
N ARG A 158 17.96 -23.82 -7.77
CA ARG A 158 19.41 -23.95 -7.80
C ARG A 158 19.99 -22.93 -8.74
N ILE A 159 21.19 -22.48 -8.43
CA ILE A 159 21.98 -21.64 -9.34
C ILE A 159 22.57 -22.58 -10.38
N PHE A 160 22.19 -22.42 -11.65
CA PHE A 160 22.74 -23.23 -12.74
C PHE A 160 24.25 -23.02 -12.86
N GLY A 161 25.02 -24.11 -12.91
CA GLY A 161 26.47 -24.07 -13.09
C GLY A 161 27.30 -23.86 -11.82
N GLN A 162 26.69 -23.82 -10.63
CA GLN A 162 27.44 -24.02 -9.38
C GLN A 162 27.61 -25.54 -9.16
N GLU A 163 28.85 -26.03 -9.21
CA GLU A 163 29.18 -27.36 -8.70
C GLU A 163 28.98 -27.35 -7.18
N GLU A 164 28.23 -28.32 -6.65
CA GLU A 164 28.17 -28.57 -5.21
C GLU A 164 29.59 -28.92 -4.76
N CYS A 165 30.22 -28.03 -3.99
CA CYS A 165 31.50 -28.34 -3.36
C CYS A 165 31.24 -29.46 -2.34
N GLU A 166 31.61 -30.69 -2.69
CA GLU A 166 31.62 -31.86 -1.80
C GLU A 166 32.52 -31.65 -0.57
#